data_AF-A0A4Q7ASC7-F1
#
_entry.id   AF-A0A4Q7ASC7-F1
#
_cell.length_a   1.000
_cell.length_b   1.000
_cell.length_c   1.000
_cell.angle_alpha   90.00
_cell.angle_beta   90.00
_cell.angle_gamma   90.00
#
_symmetry.space_group_name_H-M   'P 1'
#
loop_
_entity.id
_entity.type
_entity.pdbx_description
1 polymer ?
#
loop_
_entity_poly.entity_id
_entity_poly.type
_entity_poly.pdbx_seq_one_letter_code
_entity_poly.pdbx_strand_id
1 'polypeptide(L)' 'MPAALVIEDYCFSTEKLKQYWDALDEFEGMQYQRVQVMIQLESGEQKSAWVYEMKNAA' A
#
# COMPACT_ATOMS: atom_id res chain seq x y z
N MET A 1 -14.95 -20.31 7.39
CA MET A 1 -14.02 -19.64 6.44
C MET A 1 -13.86 -18.22 6.97
N PRO A 2 -12.65 -17.73 7.31
CA PRO A 2 -12.53 -16.35 7.76
C PRO A 2 -12.88 -15.45 6.57
N ALA A 3 -13.87 -14.59 6.75
CA ALA A 3 -14.15 -13.54 5.78
C ALA A 3 -12.89 -12.65 5.72
N ALA A 4 -12.37 -12.39 4.52
CA ALA A 4 -11.32 -11.40 4.36
C ALA A 4 -11.84 -10.08 4.97
N LEU A 5 -11.15 -9.56 5.99
CA LEU A 5 -11.51 -8.30 6.61
C LEU A 5 -11.22 -7.20 5.59
N VAL A 6 -12.28 -6.54 5.13
CA VAL A 6 -12.14 -5.34 4.30
C VAL A 6 -11.77 -4.21 5.24
N ILE A 7 -10.63 -3.58 4.99
CA ILE A 7 -10.16 -2.41 5.73
C ILE A 7 -10.50 -1.20 4.87
N GLU A 8 -11.35 -0.32 5.38
CA GLU A 8 -11.64 0.97 4.76
C GLU A 8 -10.49 1.92 5.10
N ASP A 9 -9.70 2.28 4.09
CA ASP A 9 -8.53 3.14 4.26
C ASP A 9 -8.40 4.12 3.09
N TYR A 10 -7.47 5.06 3.19
CA TYR A 10 -7.29 6.12 2.20
C TYR A 10 -6.19 5.75 1.20
N CYS A 11 -6.59 5.48 -0.04
CA CYS A 11 -5.65 5.33 -1.14
C CYS A 11 -5.19 6.71 -1.64
N PHE A 12 -3.97 7.12 -1.28
CA PHE A 12 -3.33 8.30 -1.86
C PHE A 12 -2.73 7.98 -3.25
N SER A 13 -3.14 8.72 -4.26
CA SER A 13 -2.56 8.68 -5.61
C SER A 13 -2.20 10.08 -6.07
N THR A 14 -0.93 10.31 -6.41
CA THR A 14 -0.47 11.58 -6.98
C THR A 14 0.63 11.32 -7.99
N GLU A 15 0.69 12.11 -9.06
CA GLU A 15 1.73 11.99 -10.10
C GLU A 15 3.13 12.24 -9.53
N LYS A 16 3.22 13.07 -8.49
CA LYS A 16 4.47 13.36 -7.78
C LYS A 16 4.95 12.20 -6.91
N LEU A 17 4.09 11.23 -6.59
CA LEU A 17 4.44 10.08 -5.74
C LEU A 17 5.62 9.32 -6.35
N LYS A 18 5.72 9.32 -7.69
CA LYS A 18 6.84 8.71 -8.40
C LYS A 18 8.21 9.28 -8.02
N GLN A 19 8.26 10.58 -7.70
CA GLN A 19 9.47 11.27 -7.27
C GLN A 19 9.75 11.07 -5.78
N TYR A 20 8.70 10.79 -5.00
CA TYR A 20 8.81 10.53 -3.56
C TYR A 20 9.03 9.06 -3.22
N TRP A 21 8.90 8.12 -4.18
CA TRP A 21 9.14 6.69 -3.92
C TRP A 21 10.52 6.41 -3.34
N ASP A 22 11.54 7.07 -3.86
CA ASP A 22 12.93 6.91 -3.40
C ASP A 22 13.09 7.39 -1.95
N ALA A 23 12.54 8.57 -1.63
CA ALA A 23 12.56 9.13 -0.28
C ALA A 23 11.70 8.33 0.71
N LEU A 24 10.58 7.76 0.26
CA LEU A 24 9.73 6.88 1.07
C LEU A 24 10.45 5.56 1.36
N ASP A 25 11.09 4.95 0.37
CA ASP A 25 11.88 3.73 0.56
C ASP A 25 13.05 3.95 1.52
N GLU A 26 13.73 5.10 1.42
CA GLU A 26 14.81 5.48 2.33
C GLU A 26 14.31 5.75 3.76
N PHE A 27 13.13 6.38 3.90
CA PHE A 27 12.51 6.68 5.19
C PHE A 27 12.02 5.43 5.92
N GLU A 28 11.34 4.53 5.20
CA GLU A 28 10.82 3.26 5.70
C GLU A 28 11.96 2.24 5.96
N GLY A 29 13.06 2.38 5.21
CA GLY A 29 14.28 1.62 5.38
C GLY A 29 14.08 0.10 5.22
N MET A 30 14.90 -0.68 5.93
CA MET A 30 14.81 -2.15 5.84
C MET A 30 13.60 -2.73 6.57
N GLN A 31 12.90 -1.94 7.38
CA GLN A 31 11.86 -2.41 8.29
C GLN A 31 10.50 -2.60 7.62
N TYR A 32 10.26 -1.97 6.47
CA TYR A 32 9.05 -2.15 5.69
C TYR A 32 9.38 -2.65 4.29
N GLN A 33 8.38 -3.23 3.63
CA GLN A 33 8.43 -3.61 2.24
C GLN A 33 7.26 -3.04 1.49
N ARG A 34 7.52 -2.56 0.28
CA ARG A 34 6.48 -2.12 -0.64
C ARG A 34 5.87 -3.34 -1.33
N VAL A 35 4.60 -3.62 -1.05
CA VAL A 35 3.85 -4.70 -1.68
C VAL A 35 2.71 -4.14 -2.53
N GLN A 36 2.42 -4.84 -3.63
CA GLN A 36 1.30 -4.50 -4.48
C GLN A 36 0.06 -5.24 -4.00
N VAL A 37 -0.98 -4.50 -3.67
CA VAL A 37 -2.26 -5.03 -3.19
C VAL A 37 -3.38 -4.64 -4.14
N MET A 38 -4.41 -5.47 -4.20
CA MET A 38 -5.63 -5.14 -4.93
C MET A 38 -6.58 -4.45 -3.95
N ILE A 39 -6.91 -3.20 -4.24
CA ILE A 39 -7.90 -2.43 -3.47
C ILE A 39 -9.18 -2.32 -4.27
N GLN A 40 -10.30 -2.22 -3.57
CA GLN A 40 -11.59 -1.92 -4.15
C GLN A 40 -11.96 -0.49 -3.80
N LEU A 41 -12.25 0.33 -4.81
CA LEU A 41 -12.78 1.66 -4.61
C LEU A 41 -14.25 1.60 -4.18
N GLU A 42 -14.72 2.69 -3.57
CA GLU A 42 -16.13 2.88 -3.24
C GLU A 42 -17.04 2.80 -4.47
N SER A 43 -16.52 3.12 -5.67
CA SER A 43 -17.20 2.93 -6.95
C SER A 43 -17.42 1.46 -7.34
N GLY A 44 -16.82 0.51 -6.63
CA GLY A 44 -16.80 -0.92 -6.97
C GLY A 44 -15.65 -1.33 -7.89
N GLU A 45 -14.81 -0.38 -8.33
CA GLU A 45 -13.67 -0.67 -9.20
C GLU A 45 -12.49 -1.26 -8.42
N GLN A 46 -11.92 -2.35 -8.92
CA GLN A 46 -10.71 -2.94 -8.36
C GLN A 46 -9.48 -2.36 -9.05
N LYS A 47 -8.54 -1.81 -8.27
CA LYS A 47 -7.25 -1.32 -8.78
C LYS A 47 -6.09 -1.90 -8.01
N SER A 48 -4.93 -1.93 -8.65
CA SER A 48 -3.67 -2.21 -7.98
C SER A 48 -3.15 -0.95 -7.29
N ALA A 49 -2.87 -1.05 -6.00
CA ALA A 49 -2.21 -0.01 -5.22
C ALA A 49 -0.95 -0.56 -4.57
N TRP A 50 -0.04 0.32 -4.21
CA TRP A 50 1.18 -0.02 -3.49
C TRP A 50 0.98 0.37 -2.03
N VAL A 51 1.25 -0.56 -1.12
CA VAL A 51 1.21 -0.33 0.32
C VAL A 51 2.56 -0.71 0.92
N TYR A 52 2.98 0.04 1.93
CA TYR A 52 4.11 -0.36 2.76
C TYR A 52 3.60 -1.21 3.91
N GLU A 53 4.01 -2.47 3.94
CA GLU A 53 3.76 -3.33 5.09
C GLU A 53 5.04 -3.47 5.90
N MET A 54 4.89 -3.50 7.22
CA MET A 54 5.99 -3.70 8.13
C MET A 54 6.49 -5.13 7.96
N LYS A 55 7.78 -5.32 7.68
CA LYS A 55 8.39 -6.64 7.67
C LYS A 55 8.30 -7.17 9.08
N ASN A 56 7.39 -8.10 9.31
CA ASN A 56 7.34 -8.79 10.59
C ASN A 56 8.65 -9.54 10.76
N ALA A 57 9.45 -9.14 11.75
CA ALA A 57 10.65 -9.87 12.12
C ALA A 57 10.21 -11.25 12.64
N ALA A 58 10.41 -12.27 11.82
CA ALA A 58 10.25 -13.66 12.21
C ALA A 58 11.34 -14.06 13.22
#